data_AF-K7ADF3-F1
#
_entry.id   AF-K7ADF3-F1
#
_cell.length_a   1.000
_cell.length_b   1.000
_cell.length_c   1.000
_cell.angle_alpha   90.00
_cell.angle_beta   90.00
_cell.angle_gamma   90.00
#
_symmetry.space_group_name_H-M   'P 1'
#
loop_
_entity.id
_entity.type
_entity.pdbx_description
1 polymer ?
#
loop_
_entity_poly.entity_id
_entity_poly.type
_entity_poly.pdbx_seq_one_letter_code
_entity_poly.pdbx_strand_id
1 'polypeptide(L)'
;MLFEKIYLALLGFVAVLFIRDINLVSIIVISATANLSSELLYPLVISEHFQLTLKVLTYLAACYSLYKVSEDSMRWPTVVVVAGCLATEIYWYVSKQAAPMIFWYVLLLTINLWVRHFLFARVFLMAKYFPSQYRSLNLDHSLYQLVFFYILLHQLILIEYILRRVFDVQSTHIYYAAPYIFHGLTTYSALLVLVQGYILISKNWFKA
;
A
#
# COMPACT_ATOMS: atom_id res chain seq x y z
N MET A 1 -15.89 -3.74 -0.62
CA MET A 1 -16.26 -3.84 0.81
C MET A 1 -16.35 -5.26 1.36
N LEU A 2 -17.08 -6.22 0.75
CA LEU A 2 -17.14 -7.58 1.32
C LEU A 2 -15.78 -8.30 1.28
N PHE A 3 -15.05 -8.15 0.18
CA PHE A 3 -13.75 -8.78 -0.01
C PHE A 3 -12.68 -8.26 0.96
N GLU A 4 -12.57 -6.94 1.17
CA GLU A 4 -11.60 -6.39 2.13
C GLU A 4 -11.90 -6.85 3.56
N LYS A 5 -13.18 -6.92 3.94
CA LYS A 5 -13.60 -7.48 5.25
C LYS A 5 -13.19 -8.94 5.41
N ILE A 6 -13.35 -9.76 4.37
CA ILE A 6 -12.91 -11.16 4.38
C ILE A 6 -11.38 -11.23 4.52
N TYR A 7 -10.65 -10.39 3.79
CA TYR A 7 -9.20 -10.32 3.88
C TYR A 7 -8.71 -9.94 5.29
N LEU A 8 -9.30 -8.90 5.89
CA LEU A 8 -8.99 -8.49 7.26
C LEU A 8 -9.37 -9.58 8.29
N ALA A 9 -10.51 -10.23 8.12
CA ALA A 9 -10.92 -11.34 8.98
C ALA A 9 -9.94 -12.53 8.88
N LEU A 10 -9.48 -12.85 7.67
CA LEU A 10 -8.46 -13.88 7.44
C LEU A 10 -7.14 -13.53 8.13
N LEU A 11 -6.65 -12.30 7.94
CA LEU A 11 -5.45 -11.81 8.60
C LEU A 11 -5.59 -11.89 10.12
N GLY A 12 -6.73 -11.46 10.67
CA GLY A 12 -7.03 -11.55 12.09
C GLY A 12 -7.04 -12.98 12.61
N PHE A 13 -7.67 -13.91 11.87
CA PHE A 13 -7.67 -15.33 12.21
C PHE A 13 -6.26 -15.92 12.26
N VAL A 14 -5.42 -15.65 11.25
CA VAL A 14 -4.03 -16.11 11.23
C VAL A 14 -3.23 -15.46 12.37
N ALA A 15 -3.42 -14.17 12.66
CA ALA A 15 -2.74 -13.51 13.77
C ALA A 15 -3.07 -14.14 15.12
N VAL A 16 -4.33 -14.54 15.34
CA VAL A 16 -4.75 -15.23 16.57
C VAL A 16 -4.11 -16.62 16.66
N LEU A 17 -4.10 -17.40 15.58
CA LEU A 17 -3.47 -18.72 15.56
C LEU A 17 -1.97 -18.67 15.86
N PHE A 18 -1.28 -17.64 15.38
CA PHE A 18 0.15 -17.47 15.52
C PHE A 18 0.54 -16.33 16.47
N ILE A 19 -0.28 -16.02 17.48
CA ILE A 19 -0.08 -14.86 18.37
C ILE A 19 1.29 -14.86 19.07
N ARG A 20 1.92 -16.03 19.23
CA ARG A 20 3.26 -16.20 19.81
C ARG A 20 4.40 -16.02 18.81
N ASP A 21 4.14 -16.03 17.51
CA ASP A 21 5.13 -15.79 16.46
C ASP A 21 5.17 -14.31 16.08
N ILE A 22 6.04 -13.55 16.76
CA ILE A 22 6.18 -12.11 16.54
C ILE A 22 6.52 -11.74 15.08
N ASN A 23 7.16 -12.66 14.34
CA ASN A 23 7.56 -12.39 12.96
C ASN A 23 6.37 -12.44 12.03
N LEU A 24 5.49 -13.44 12.15
CA LEU A 24 4.28 -13.50 11.36
C LEU A 24 3.28 -12.41 11.79
N VAL A 25 3.12 -12.20 13.10
CA VAL A 25 2.20 -11.18 13.64
C VAL A 25 2.61 -9.79 13.16
N SER A 26 3.89 -9.44 13.17
CA SER A 26 4.33 -8.12 12.69
C SER A 26 4.06 -7.90 11.20
N ILE A 27 4.20 -8.93 10.36
CA ILE A 27 3.81 -8.85 8.94
C ILE A 27 2.31 -8.61 8.78
N ILE A 28 1.50 -9.33 9.57
CA ILE A 28 0.04 -9.18 9.56
C ILE A 28 -0.35 -7.77 10.02
N VAL A 29 0.27 -7.25 11.07
CA VAL A 29 0.02 -5.90 11.58
C VAL A 29 0.33 -4.86 10.51
N ILE A 30 1.48 -4.96 9.82
CA ILE A 30 1.85 -4.04 8.72
C ILE A 30 0.78 -4.07 7.62
N SER A 31 0.38 -5.28 7.20
CA SER A 31 -0.58 -5.48 6.10
C SER A 31 -2.00 -5.03 6.46
N ALA A 32 -2.46 -5.35 7.67
CA ALA A 32 -3.76 -4.95 8.19
C ALA A 32 -3.85 -3.43 8.39
N THR A 33 -2.79 -2.81 8.92
CA THR A 33 -2.72 -1.35 9.11
C THR A 33 -2.85 -0.62 7.79
N ALA A 34 -2.20 -1.10 6.72
CA ALA A 34 -2.31 -0.51 5.39
C ALA A 34 -3.75 -0.57 4.84
N ASN A 35 -4.37 -1.73 4.95
CA ASN A 35 -5.73 -1.94 4.46
C ASN A 35 -6.76 -1.13 5.27
N LEU A 36 -6.67 -1.17 6.60
CA LEU A 36 -7.49 -0.34 7.50
C LEU A 36 -7.30 1.15 7.24
N SER A 37 -6.07 1.62 6.99
CA SER A 37 -5.83 3.03 6.66
C SER A 37 -6.59 3.43 5.41
N SER A 38 -6.59 2.58 4.36
CA SER A 38 -7.36 2.88 3.15
C SER A 38 -8.87 2.92 3.39
N GLU A 39 -9.41 2.00 4.19
CA GLU A 39 -10.85 1.98 4.50
C GLU A 39 -11.27 3.17 5.36
N LEU A 40 -10.45 3.57 6.34
CA LEU A 40 -10.75 4.67 7.26
C LEU A 40 -10.60 6.04 6.60
N LEU A 41 -9.65 6.19 5.67
CA LEU A 41 -9.40 7.46 5.00
C LEU A 41 -10.37 7.72 3.85
N TYR A 42 -10.93 6.68 3.21
CA TYR A 42 -11.82 6.84 2.05
C TYR A 42 -13.09 7.70 2.34
N PRO A 43 -13.81 7.53 3.47
CA PRO A 43 -14.92 8.42 3.81
C PRO A 43 -14.52 9.90 3.95
N LEU A 44 -13.30 10.17 4.42
CA LEU A 44 -12.77 11.53 4.56
C LEU A 44 -12.43 12.16 3.21
N VAL A 45 -12.09 11.34 2.20
CA VAL A 45 -11.79 11.79 0.83
C VAL A 45 -13.05 12.27 0.12
N ILE A 46 -14.18 11.57 0.33
CA ILE A 46 -15.47 11.92 -0.29
C ILE A 46 -16.13 13.11 0.43
N SER A 47 -15.81 13.33 1.70
CA SER A 47 -16.36 14.44 2.47
C SER A 47 -15.80 15.79 1.99
N GLU A 48 -16.68 16.62 1.41
CA GLU A 48 -16.32 17.96 0.91
C GLU A 48 -15.68 18.84 2.00
N HIS A 49 -16.12 18.70 3.26
CA HIS A 49 -15.58 19.46 4.39
C HIS A 49 -14.09 19.20 4.66
N PHE A 50 -13.63 17.97 4.45
CA PHE A 50 -12.24 17.58 4.75
C PHE A 50 -11.35 17.48 3.52
N GLN A 51 -11.93 17.54 2.32
CA GLN A 51 -11.25 17.26 1.06
C GLN A 51 -10.00 18.13 0.84
N LEU A 52 -10.09 19.45 1.07
CA LEU A 52 -8.95 20.35 0.88
C LEU A 52 -7.82 20.05 1.88
N THR A 53 -8.17 19.92 3.16
CA THR A 53 -7.21 19.63 4.23
C THR A 53 -6.51 18.29 3.97
N LEU A 54 -7.28 17.25 3.62
CA LEU A 54 -6.73 15.93 3.34
C LEU A 54 -5.84 15.93 2.10
N LYS A 55 -6.20 16.67 1.04
CA LYS A 55 -5.37 16.85 -0.15
C LYS A 55 -4.01 17.46 0.19
N VAL A 56 -3.98 18.56 0.95
CA VAL A 56 -2.73 19.21 1.38
C VAL A 56 -1.89 18.26 2.23
N LEU A 57 -2.51 17.63 3.24
CA LEU A 57 -1.82 16.65 4.10
C LEU A 57 -1.27 15.48 3.31
N THR A 58 -1.99 15.00 2.29
CA THR A 58 -1.56 13.91 1.43
C THR A 58 -0.29 14.27 0.67
N TYR A 59 -0.24 15.44 0.03
CA TYR A 59 0.96 15.86 -0.70
C TYR A 59 2.14 16.15 0.22
N LEU A 60 1.90 16.74 1.41
CA LEU A 60 2.95 16.91 2.42
C LEU A 60 3.50 15.56 2.90
N ALA A 61 2.60 14.60 3.18
CA ALA A 61 2.98 13.24 3.57
C ALA A 61 3.74 12.54 2.44
N ALA A 62 3.34 12.69 1.18
CA ALA A 62 4.04 12.13 0.03
C ALA A 62 5.47 12.70 -0.07
N CYS A 63 5.63 14.03 0.02
CA CYS A 63 6.94 14.68 0.01
C CYS A 63 7.83 14.19 1.17
N TYR A 64 7.28 14.13 2.39
CA TYR A 64 7.99 13.61 3.56
C TYR A 64 8.43 12.15 3.37
N SER A 65 7.53 11.31 2.83
CA SER A 65 7.79 9.89 2.61
C SER A 65 8.88 9.69 1.54
N LEU A 66 8.85 10.47 0.46
CA LEU A 66 9.86 10.43 -0.59
C LEU A 66 11.24 10.93 -0.11
N TYR A 67 11.28 11.83 0.86
CA TYR A 67 12.51 12.23 1.53
C TYR A 67 13.02 11.11 2.45
N LYS A 68 12.13 10.52 3.27
CA LYS A 68 12.52 9.57 4.31
C LYS A 68 12.88 8.18 3.77
N VAL A 69 12.16 7.71 2.76
CA VAL A 69 12.34 6.39 2.14
C VAL A 69 13.30 6.52 0.94
N SER A 70 14.49 7.08 1.19
CA SER A 70 15.47 7.45 0.15
C SER A 70 16.08 6.25 -0.60
N GLU A 71 16.19 5.12 0.09
CA GLU A 71 16.86 3.89 -0.38
C GLU A 71 15.96 3.00 -1.25
N ASP A 72 14.67 3.32 -1.34
CA ASP A 72 13.68 2.49 -2.01
C ASP A 72 13.71 2.68 -3.53
N SER A 73 13.78 1.58 -4.29
CA SER A 73 13.88 1.63 -5.75
C SER A 73 12.69 2.27 -6.45
N MET A 74 11.50 2.30 -5.82
CA MET A 74 10.30 2.96 -6.36
C MET A 74 10.23 4.45 -6.04
N ARG A 75 11.19 4.98 -5.28
CA ARG A 75 11.24 6.41 -4.93
C ARG A 75 11.29 7.30 -6.15
N TRP A 76 12.28 7.11 -7.03
CA TRP A 76 12.46 7.99 -8.20
C TRP A 76 11.27 7.97 -9.17
N PRO A 77 10.75 6.80 -9.59
CA PRO A 77 9.51 6.74 -10.36
C PRO A 77 8.34 7.47 -9.66
N THR A 78 8.23 7.30 -8.33
CA THR A 78 7.18 7.98 -7.56
C THR A 78 7.38 9.50 -7.54
N VAL A 79 8.60 10.00 -7.37
CA VAL A 79 8.89 11.45 -7.40
C VAL A 79 8.37 12.05 -8.69
N VAL A 80 8.66 11.41 -9.83
CA VAL A 80 8.22 11.89 -11.15
C VAL A 80 6.69 11.92 -11.23
N VAL A 81 6.02 10.85 -10.82
CA VAL A 81 4.55 10.76 -10.87
C VAL A 81 3.90 11.78 -9.92
N VAL A 82 4.39 11.93 -8.69
CA VAL A 82 3.86 12.89 -7.72
C VAL A 82 4.09 14.33 -8.18
N ALA A 83 5.26 14.63 -8.76
CA ALA A 83 5.52 15.94 -9.36
C ALA A 83 4.56 16.23 -10.53
N GLY A 84 4.29 15.23 -11.37
CA GLY A 84 3.27 15.33 -12.43
C GLY A 84 1.86 15.57 -11.88
N CYS A 85 1.48 14.91 -10.79
CA CYS A 85 0.22 15.15 -10.10
C CYS A 85 0.13 16.59 -9.58
N LEU A 86 1.16 17.08 -8.90
CA LEU A 86 1.22 18.45 -8.40
C LEU A 86 1.12 19.48 -9.53
N ALA A 87 1.86 19.29 -10.62
CA ALA A 87 1.77 20.16 -11.80
C ALA A 87 0.36 20.18 -12.40
N THR A 88 -0.30 19.02 -12.44
CA THR A 88 -1.67 18.88 -12.93
C THR A 88 -2.69 19.58 -12.02
N GLU A 89 -2.52 19.47 -10.70
CA GLU A 89 -3.37 20.18 -9.73
C GLU A 89 -3.23 21.69 -9.85
N ILE A 90 -2.00 22.18 -10.02
CA ILE A 90 -1.73 23.61 -10.26
C ILE A 90 -2.38 24.05 -11.56
N TYR A 91 -2.25 23.25 -12.63
CA TYR A 91 -2.90 23.52 -13.91
C TYR A 91 -4.41 23.67 -13.75
N TRP A 92 -5.10 22.72 -13.10
CA TRP A 92 -6.54 22.80 -12.89
C TRP A 92 -6.97 23.99 -12.02
N TYR A 93 -6.17 24.32 -11.01
CA TYR A 93 -6.41 25.50 -10.18
C TYR A 93 -6.36 26.79 -11.01
N VAL A 94 -5.34 26.94 -11.86
CA VAL A 94 -5.17 28.11 -12.74
C VAL A 94 -6.26 28.15 -13.82
N SER A 95 -6.59 27.01 -14.42
CA SER A 95 -7.59 26.91 -15.49
C SER A 95 -9.03 26.91 -14.99
N LYS A 96 -9.26 26.97 -13.67
CA LYS A 96 -10.58 26.88 -13.01
C LYS A 96 -11.39 25.65 -13.44
N GLN A 97 -10.70 24.56 -13.77
CA GLN A 97 -11.36 23.30 -14.10
C GLN A 97 -11.70 22.56 -12.81
N ALA A 98 -12.80 21.78 -12.82
CA ALA A 98 -13.15 20.94 -11.69
C ALA A 98 -12.03 19.91 -11.45
N ALA A 99 -11.27 20.09 -10.36
CA ALA A 99 -10.14 19.25 -10.03
C ALA A 99 -10.63 17.88 -9.51
N PRO A 100 -10.38 16.78 -10.21
CA PRO A 100 -10.74 15.45 -9.73
C PRO A 100 -9.88 15.01 -8.54
N MET A 101 -10.37 14.00 -7.81
CA MET A 101 -9.74 13.47 -6.58
C MET A 101 -8.49 12.60 -6.85
N ILE A 102 -7.53 13.07 -7.66
CA ILE A 102 -6.30 12.31 -7.95
C ILE A 102 -5.41 12.11 -6.73
N PHE A 103 -5.51 13.02 -5.75
CA PHE A 103 -4.78 12.91 -4.48
C PHE A 103 -5.10 11.61 -3.72
N TRP A 104 -6.26 10.98 -3.96
CA TRP A 104 -6.57 9.66 -3.40
C TRP A 104 -5.56 8.59 -3.81
N TYR A 105 -5.19 8.54 -5.09
CA TYR A 105 -4.21 7.58 -5.58
C TYR A 105 -2.80 7.93 -5.09
N VAL A 106 -2.49 9.21 -4.90
CA VAL A 106 -1.23 9.66 -4.26
C VAL A 106 -1.16 9.20 -2.80
N LEU A 107 -2.28 9.26 -2.06
CA LEU A 107 -2.37 8.76 -0.69
C LEU A 107 -2.14 7.24 -0.63
N LEU A 108 -2.82 6.48 -1.49
CA LEU A 108 -2.63 5.03 -1.56
C LEU A 108 -1.20 4.66 -1.96
N LEU A 109 -0.60 5.39 -2.88
CA LEU A 109 0.81 5.20 -3.25
C LEU A 109 1.72 5.45 -2.04
N THR A 110 1.47 6.53 -1.29
CA THR A 110 2.22 6.88 -0.07
C THR A 110 2.11 5.79 0.99
N ILE A 111 0.91 5.26 1.24
CA ILE A 111 0.69 4.13 2.15
C ILE A 111 1.52 2.92 1.70
N ASN A 112 1.49 2.56 0.42
CA ASN A 112 2.24 1.42 -0.10
C ASN A 112 3.76 1.60 0.00
N LEU A 113 4.29 2.82 -0.16
CA LEU A 113 5.72 3.08 0.10
C LEU A 113 6.09 2.82 1.55
N TRP A 114 5.24 3.23 2.51
CA TRP A 114 5.45 2.94 3.92
C TRP A 114 5.36 1.45 4.23
N VAL A 115 4.39 0.74 3.65
CA VAL A 115 4.31 -0.72 3.80
C VAL A 115 5.61 -1.37 3.33
N ARG A 116 6.10 -0.98 2.16
CA ARG A 116 7.34 -1.51 1.59
C ARG A 116 8.54 -1.22 2.48
N HIS A 117 8.64 0.01 3.00
CA HIS A 117 9.66 0.40 3.98
C HIS A 117 9.57 -0.42 5.26
N PHE A 118 8.39 -0.61 5.83
CA PHE A 118 8.21 -1.38 7.07
C PHE A 118 8.47 -2.86 6.88
N LEU A 119 8.11 -3.46 5.73
CA LEU A 119 8.44 -4.86 5.42
C LEU A 119 9.95 -5.08 5.35
N PHE A 120 10.68 -4.15 4.71
CA PHE A 120 12.14 -4.19 4.68
C PHE A 120 12.75 -3.97 6.07
N ALA A 121 12.28 -2.95 6.80
CA ALA A 121 12.78 -2.59 8.11
C ALA A 121 12.36 -3.57 9.22
N ARG A 122 11.38 -4.45 8.97
CA ARG A 122 10.73 -5.29 9.98
C ARG A 122 11.74 -6.08 10.80
N VAL A 123 12.69 -6.76 10.13
CA VAL A 123 13.68 -7.60 10.82
C VAL A 123 14.52 -6.77 11.78
N PHE A 124 14.94 -5.56 11.38
CA PHE A 124 15.71 -4.66 12.24
C PHE A 124 14.88 -4.10 13.39
N LEU A 125 13.62 -3.74 13.14
CA LEU A 125 12.68 -3.30 14.18
C LEU A 125 12.44 -4.42 15.20
N MET A 126 12.18 -5.64 14.74
CA MET A 126 11.99 -6.79 15.61
C MET A 126 13.27 -7.14 16.37
N ALA A 127 14.45 -7.02 15.76
CA ALA A 127 15.71 -7.23 16.48
C ALA A 127 15.92 -6.25 17.62
N LYS A 128 15.46 -5.00 17.47
CA LYS A 128 15.55 -3.97 18.51
C LYS A 128 14.59 -4.20 19.68
N TYR A 129 13.33 -4.55 19.41
CA TYR A 129 12.29 -4.68 20.45
C TYR A 129 12.14 -6.12 20.99
N PHE A 130 12.49 -7.13 20.19
CA PHE A 130 12.36 -8.55 20.50
C PHE A 130 13.64 -9.33 20.13
N PRO A 131 14.78 -9.02 20.77
CA PRO A 131 16.11 -9.49 20.35
C PRO A 131 16.29 -11.02 20.39
N SER A 132 15.46 -11.76 21.13
CA SER A 132 15.55 -13.23 21.22
C SER A 132 14.57 -13.98 20.30
N GLN A 133 13.65 -13.27 19.63
CA GLN A 133 12.54 -13.89 18.89
C GLN A 133 12.48 -13.48 17.41
N TYR A 134 13.27 -12.48 17.00
CA TYR A 134 13.26 -12.00 15.63
C TYR A 134 13.88 -13.03 14.67
N ARG A 135 13.29 -13.10 13.48
CA ARG A 135 13.79 -13.93 12.37
C ARG A 135 13.34 -13.34 11.04
N SER A 136 14.19 -13.42 10.03
CA SER A 136 13.78 -13.15 8.65
C SER A 136 12.92 -14.30 8.10
N LEU A 137 11.80 -13.95 7.48
CA LEU A 137 10.89 -14.86 6.80
C LEU A 137 11.00 -14.62 5.28
N ASN A 138 10.89 -15.68 4.48
CA ASN A 138 10.79 -15.53 3.01
C ASN A 138 9.57 -14.68 2.60
N LEU A 139 8.56 -14.65 3.46
CA LEU A 139 7.37 -13.82 3.32
C LEU A 139 7.71 -12.32 3.29
N ASP A 140 8.77 -11.87 3.97
CA ASP A 140 9.20 -10.47 3.98
C ASP A 140 9.52 -9.99 2.56
N HIS A 141 10.37 -10.75 1.87
CA HIS A 141 10.77 -10.44 0.51
C HIS A 141 9.59 -10.59 -0.46
N SER A 142 8.80 -11.64 -0.30
CA SER A 142 7.67 -11.92 -1.20
C SER A 142 6.62 -10.81 -1.15
N LEU A 143 6.27 -10.32 0.04
CA LEU A 143 5.35 -9.21 0.21
C LEU A 143 5.98 -7.87 -0.20
N TYR A 144 7.28 -7.68 0.05
CA TYR A 144 8.01 -6.50 -0.43
C TYR A 144 7.94 -6.37 -1.97
N GLN A 145 8.13 -7.47 -2.69
CA GLN A 145 7.96 -7.53 -4.15
C GLN A 145 6.50 -7.38 -4.57
N LEU A 146 5.57 -7.92 -3.79
CA LEU A 146 4.15 -7.76 -4.09
C LEU A 146 3.72 -6.29 -4.02
N VAL A 147 4.16 -5.57 -2.99
CA VAL A 147 3.88 -4.14 -2.79
C VAL A 147 4.50 -3.28 -3.89
N PHE A 148 5.63 -3.70 -4.49
CA PHE A 148 6.15 -3.06 -5.69
C PHE A 148 5.10 -3.03 -6.82
N PHE A 149 4.39 -4.13 -7.07
CA PHE A 149 3.34 -4.18 -8.09
C PHE A 149 2.13 -3.32 -7.73
N TYR A 150 1.76 -3.23 -6.45
CA TYR A 150 0.75 -2.27 -6.02
C TYR A 150 1.16 -0.83 -6.36
N ILE A 151 2.37 -0.41 -6.01
CA ILE A 151 2.87 0.95 -6.30
C ILE A 151 2.88 1.20 -7.81
N LEU A 152 3.40 0.24 -8.58
CA LEU A 152 3.47 0.35 -10.04
C LEU A 152 2.08 0.54 -10.65
N LEU A 153 1.08 -0.24 -10.22
CA LEU A 153 -0.28 -0.11 -10.73
C LEU A 153 -0.89 1.25 -10.37
N HIS A 154 -0.69 1.77 -9.15
CA HIS A 154 -1.13 3.12 -8.78
C HIS A 154 -0.47 4.20 -9.64
N GLN A 155 0.83 4.08 -9.93
CA GLN A 155 1.54 4.99 -10.82
C GLN A 155 0.97 4.96 -12.23
N LEU A 156 0.70 3.77 -12.78
CA LEU A 156 0.10 3.60 -14.10
C LEU A 156 -1.30 4.22 -14.18
N ILE A 157 -2.13 4.05 -13.15
CA ILE A 157 -3.45 4.71 -13.07
C ILE A 157 -3.29 6.23 -13.07
N LEU A 158 -2.37 6.77 -12.27
CA LEU A 158 -2.11 8.22 -12.23
C LEU A 158 -1.63 8.76 -13.58
N ILE A 159 -0.72 8.05 -14.25
CA ILE A 159 -0.22 8.44 -15.57
C ILE A 159 -1.34 8.42 -16.61
N GLU A 160 -2.09 7.32 -16.74
CA GLU A 160 -3.24 7.25 -17.66
C GLU A 160 -4.25 8.36 -17.36
N TYR A 161 -4.47 8.65 -16.08
CA TYR A 161 -5.38 9.70 -15.66
C TYR A 161 -4.94 11.09 -16.10
N ILE A 162 -3.66 11.44 -15.88
CA ILE A 162 -3.07 12.71 -16.31
C ILE A 162 -3.14 12.83 -17.83
N LEU A 163 -2.76 11.79 -18.57
CA LEU A 163 -2.83 11.77 -20.03
C LEU A 163 -4.25 12.02 -20.54
N ARG A 164 -5.25 11.39 -19.94
CA ARG A 164 -6.65 11.55 -20.34
C ARG A 164 -7.20 12.93 -20.02
N ARG A 165 -6.83 13.52 -18.89
CA ARG A 165 -7.45 14.78 -18.43
C ARG A 165 -6.71 16.05 -18.85
N VAL A 166 -5.40 15.96 -19.11
CA VAL A 166 -4.58 17.11 -19.52
C VAL A 166 -4.32 17.10 -21.02
N PHE A 167 -4.13 15.91 -21.61
CA PHE A 167 -3.75 15.76 -23.02
C PHE A 167 -4.85 15.14 -23.89
N ASP A 168 -6.07 14.97 -23.35
CA ASP A 168 -7.25 14.43 -24.04
C ASP A 168 -7.04 13.04 -24.69
N VAL A 169 -6.13 12.23 -24.13
CA VAL A 169 -5.86 10.87 -24.60
C VAL A 169 -7.02 9.94 -24.22
N GLN A 170 -7.65 9.27 -25.20
CA GLN A 170 -8.78 8.37 -24.96
C GLN A 170 -8.40 6.96 -24.44
N SER A 171 -7.44 6.86 -23.52
CA SER A 171 -7.09 5.59 -22.86
C SER A 171 -7.82 5.42 -21.54
N THR A 172 -8.41 4.25 -21.32
CA THR A 172 -9.04 3.83 -20.05
C THR A 172 -8.71 2.39 -19.67
N HIS A 173 -7.77 1.76 -20.39
CA HIS A 173 -7.46 0.34 -20.25
C HIS A 173 -6.94 0.01 -18.85
N ILE A 174 -6.03 0.83 -18.33
CA ILE A 174 -5.41 0.60 -17.03
C ILE A 174 -6.45 0.78 -15.93
N TYR A 175 -7.25 1.84 -16.01
CA TYR A 175 -8.32 2.11 -15.07
C TYR A 175 -9.33 0.95 -14.97
N TYR A 176 -9.76 0.38 -16.10
CA TYR A 176 -10.69 -0.75 -16.10
C TYR A 176 -10.07 -2.08 -15.66
N ALA A 177 -8.77 -2.30 -15.92
CA ALA A 177 -8.07 -3.50 -15.48
C ALA A 177 -7.69 -3.48 -13.99
N ALA A 178 -7.44 -2.28 -13.45
CA ALA A 178 -6.88 -2.10 -12.11
C ALA A 178 -7.65 -2.82 -10.98
N PRO A 179 -8.99 -2.78 -10.90
CA PRO A 179 -9.72 -3.48 -9.83
C PRO A 179 -9.46 -4.98 -9.80
N TYR A 180 -9.39 -5.62 -10.98
CA TYR A 180 -9.12 -7.05 -11.10
C TYR A 180 -7.68 -7.39 -10.72
N ILE A 181 -6.73 -6.55 -11.11
CA ILE A 181 -5.32 -6.73 -10.76
C ILE A 181 -5.14 -6.55 -9.24
N PHE A 182 -5.71 -5.49 -8.64
CA PHE A 182 -5.67 -5.30 -7.19
C PHE A 182 -6.31 -6.47 -6.43
N HIS A 183 -7.41 -7.01 -6.94
CA HIS A 183 -8.02 -8.20 -6.37
C HIS A 183 -7.05 -9.39 -6.41
N GLY A 184 -6.45 -9.67 -7.57
CA GLY A 184 -5.47 -10.75 -7.73
C GLY A 184 -4.26 -10.60 -6.80
N LEU A 185 -3.70 -9.39 -6.71
CA LEU A 185 -2.59 -9.09 -5.79
C LEU A 185 -3.00 -9.33 -4.33
N THR A 186 -4.21 -8.92 -3.94
CA THR A 186 -4.67 -9.05 -2.54
C THR A 186 -4.94 -10.52 -2.18
N THR A 187 -5.55 -11.27 -3.09
CA THR A 187 -5.73 -12.72 -2.92
C THR A 187 -4.38 -13.44 -2.83
N TYR A 188 -3.41 -13.03 -3.65
CA TYR A 188 -2.07 -13.61 -3.59
C TYR A 188 -1.34 -13.27 -2.29
N SER A 189 -1.48 -12.04 -1.76
CA SER A 189 -0.99 -11.66 -0.43
C SER A 189 -1.54 -12.58 0.66
N ALA A 190 -2.86 -12.78 0.67
CA ALA A 190 -3.53 -13.69 1.60
C ALA A 190 -3.00 -15.13 1.50
N LEU A 191 -2.83 -15.62 0.28
CA LEU A 191 -2.28 -16.96 0.03
C LEU A 191 -0.87 -17.10 0.59
N LEU A 192 0.00 -16.12 0.37
CA LEU A 192 1.37 -16.13 0.90
C LEU A 192 1.40 -16.20 2.43
N VAL A 193 0.54 -15.42 3.10
CA VAL A 193 0.41 -15.45 4.56
C VAL A 193 -0.06 -16.82 5.06
N LEU A 194 -1.07 -17.41 4.40
CA LEU A 194 -1.59 -18.73 4.75
C LEU A 194 -0.56 -19.84 4.55
N VAL A 195 0.15 -19.83 3.42
CA VAL A 195 1.22 -20.80 3.13
C VAL A 195 2.34 -20.69 4.17
N GLN A 196 2.72 -19.46 4.56
CA GLN A 196 3.71 -19.26 5.62
C GLN A 196 3.23 -19.81 6.97
N GLY A 197 1.96 -19.59 7.33
CA GLY A 197 1.35 -20.19 8.51
C GLY A 197 1.39 -21.71 8.47
N TYR A 198 1.00 -22.32 7.35
CA TYR A 198 1.06 -23.77 7.16
C TYR A 198 2.48 -24.34 7.35
N ILE A 199 3.51 -23.67 6.80
CA ILE A 199 4.91 -24.06 6.98
C ILE A 199 5.35 -24.00 8.45
N LEU A 200 4.82 -23.05 9.22
CA LEU A 200 5.13 -22.95 10.66
C LEU A 200 4.44 -24.05 11.47
N ILE A 201 3.18 -24.38 11.17
CA ILE A 201 2.45 -25.47 11.82
C ILE A 201 3.14 -26.81 11.55
N SER A 202 3.47 -27.10 10.29
CA SER A 202 4.08 -28.37 9.91
C SER A 202 5.41 -28.59 10.64
N LYS A 203 6.25 -27.55 10.75
CA LYS A 203 7.52 -27.63 11.49
C LYS A 203 7.37 -27.88 12.99
N ASN A 204 6.28 -27.44 13.60
CA ASN A 204 6.03 -27.61 15.04
C ASN A 204 5.37 -28.97 15.34
N TRP A 205 4.56 -29.50 14.42
CA TRP A 205 3.95 -30.82 14.54
C TRP A 205 4.98 -31.96 14.55
N PHE A 206 6.05 -31.86 13.76
CA PHE A 206 7.13 -32.88 13.76
C PHE A 206 8.09 -32.79 14.96
N LYS A 207 7.86 -31.87 15.90
CA LYS A 207 8.68 -31.70 17.12
C LYS A 207 7.96 -32.15 18.41
N ALA A 208 6.69 -32.55 18.32
CA ALA A 208 5.91 -33.12 19.42
C ALA A 208 5.90 -34.65 19.29
#